data_AF-A0AA88H392-F1
#
_entry.id   AF-A0AA88H392-F1
#
_cell.length_a   1.000
_cell.length_b   1.000
_cell.length_c   1.000
_cell.angle_alpha   90.00
_cell.angle_beta   90.00
_cell.angle_gamma   90.00
#
_symmetry.space_group_name_H-M   'P 1'
#
loop_
_entity.id
_entity.type
_entity.pdbx_description
1 polymer ?
#
loop_
_entity_poly.entity_id
_entity_poly.type
_entity_poly.pdbx_seq_one_letter_code
_entity_poly.pdbx_strand_id
1 'polypeptide(L)'
;MSIEQNSPKIATLEGASGLNERVLCARFSTSQAKLTVIVVYAPTKDTVDQTKDDFYRVLSNVVVKAHRHDIVTLCGDFNAKVGSDASYAPAILGKHGLREINDSGVRLIDFCATHELIVGASWFPQKHIHKYTWNSPDGVT
;
A
#
# COMPACT_ATOMS: atom_id res chain seq x y z
N MET A 1 11.05 39.93 -22.90
CA MET A 1 10.96 38.46 -22.86
C MET A 1 10.88 38.07 -21.39
N SER A 2 9.66 37.97 -20.87
CA SER A 2 9.45 37.70 -19.44
C SER A 2 9.75 36.23 -19.18
N ILE A 3 10.74 35.97 -18.33
CA ILE A 3 11.05 34.63 -17.85
C ILE A 3 9.93 34.27 -16.88
N GLU A 4 8.96 33.46 -17.32
CA GLU A 4 8.07 32.77 -16.39
C GLU A 4 8.95 31.93 -15.47
N GLN A 5 9.07 32.37 -14.22
CA GLN A 5 9.62 31.52 -13.18
C GLN A 5 8.66 30.36 -12.99
N ASN A 6 9.01 29.21 -13.55
CA ASN A 6 8.30 27.96 -13.39
C ASN A 6 8.49 27.50 -11.94
N SER A 7 7.72 28.08 -11.01
CA SER A 7 7.65 27.61 -9.63
C SER A 7 7.27 26.12 -9.66
N PRO A 8 7.95 25.25 -8.89
CA PRO A 8 7.58 23.84 -8.85
C PRO A 8 6.11 23.76 -8.42
N LYS A 9 5.24 23.24 -9.28
CA LYS A 9 3.84 22.97 -8.92
C LYS A 9 3.85 21.92 -7.81
N ILE A 10 3.69 22.39 -6.58
CA ILE A 10 3.53 21.57 -5.40
C ILE A 10 2.27 20.73 -5.60
N ALA A 11 2.32 19.44 -5.24
CA ALA A 11 1.17 18.56 -5.31
C ALA A 11 -0.02 19.22 -4.58
N THR A 12 -1.13 19.41 -5.30
CA THR A 12 -2.32 20.08 -4.77
C THR A 12 -3.33 19.02 -4.38
N LEU A 13 -3.82 19.06 -3.14
CA LEU A 13 -4.90 18.18 -2.68
C LEU A 13 -6.20 18.55 -3.39
N GLU A 14 -6.77 17.65 -4.18
CA GLU A 14 -8.07 17.83 -4.85
C GLU A 14 -9.24 17.42 -3.95
N GLY A 15 -9.02 16.45 -3.06
CA GLY A 15 -10.03 15.99 -2.11
C GLY A 15 -9.51 14.86 -1.22
N ALA A 16 -10.11 14.72 -0.04
CA ALA A 16 -9.83 13.64 0.90
C ALA A 16 -11.12 13.12 1.51
N SER A 17 -11.17 11.82 1.79
CA SER A 17 -12.29 11.14 2.42
C SER A 17 -11.79 10.08 3.38
N GLY A 18 -12.23 10.16 4.63
CA GLY A 18 -12.10 9.07 5.59
C GLY A 18 -13.27 8.11 5.39
N LEU A 19 -13.00 6.87 4.99
CA LEU A 19 -14.05 5.88 4.76
C LEU A 19 -14.44 5.18 6.07
N ASN A 20 -13.46 4.94 6.93
CA ASN A 20 -13.62 4.46 8.30
C ASN A 20 -12.34 4.77 9.10
N GLU A 21 -12.25 4.25 10.34
CA GLU A 21 -11.10 4.41 11.23
C GLU A 21 -9.79 3.80 10.70
N ARG A 22 -9.84 2.99 9.64
CA ARG A 22 -8.71 2.22 9.08
C ARG A 22 -8.34 2.60 7.66
N VAL A 23 -9.18 3.34 6.94
CA VAL A 23 -8.96 3.65 5.52
C VAL A 23 -9.27 5.12 5.23
N LEU A 24 -8.26 5.83 4.75
CA LEU A 24 -8.36 7.20 4.26
C LEU A 24 -7.90 7.27 2.81
N CYS A 25 -8.64 7.95 1.95
CA CYS A 25 -8.31 8.16 0.56
C CYS A 25 -8.15 9.66 0.28
N ALA A 26 -7.03 10.04 -0.31
CA ALA A 26 -6.75 11.41 -0.73
C ALA A 26 -6.28 11.45 -2.17
N ARG A 27 -6.79 12.41 -2.95
CA ARG A 27 -6.43 12.61 -4.34
C ARG A 27 -5.61 13.89 -4.49
N PHE A 28 -4.49 13.79 -5.21
CA PHE A 28 -3.59 14.88 -5.47
C PHE A 28 -3.44 15.11 -6.97
N SER A 29 -3.36 16.37 -7.35
CA SER A 29 -2.95 16.82 -8.67
C SER A 29 -1.47 17.18 -8.63
N THR A 30 -0.64 16.50 -9.41
CA THR A 30 0.77 16.85 -9.60
C THR A 30 0.97 17.42 -11.00
N SER A 31 2.15 17.98 -11.27
CA SER A 31 2.49 18.47 -12.61
C SER A 31 2.57 17.36 -13.67
N GLN A 32 2.80 16.11 -13.26
CA GLN A 32 3.03 14.99 -14.18
C GLN A 32 1.85 14.03 -14.27
N ALA A 33 1.14 13.81 -13.16
CA ALA A 33 0.03 12.88 -13.08
C ALA A 33 -0.91 13.21 -11.91
N LYS A 34 -2.09 12.60 -11.92
CA LYS A 34 -2.94 12.55 -10.73
C LYS A 34 -2.55 11.34 -9.89
N LEU A 35 -2.57 11.52 -8.58
CA LEU A 35 -2.19 10.51 -7.60
C LEU A 35 -3.36 10.28 -6.66
N THR A 36 -3.81 9.03 -6.53
CA THR A 36 -4.72 8.62 -5.48
C THR A 36 -3.92 7.87 -4.41
N VAL A 37 -3.81 8.45 -3.22
CA VAL A 37 -3.15 7.85 -2.06
C VAL A 37 -4.20 7.27 -1.14
N ILE A 38 -4.11 5.97 -0.87
CA ILE A 38 -4.96 5.26 0.07
C ILE A 38 -4.10 4.86 1.26
N VAL A 39 -4.35 5.50 2.40
CA VAL A 39 -3.68 5.22 3.67
C VAL A 39 -4.49 4.19 4.43
N VAL A 40 -3.84 3.13 4.90
CA VAL A 40 -4.49 2.02 5.60
C VAL A 40 -3.87 1.73 6.96
N TYR A 41 -4.71 1.20 7.85
CA TYR A 41 -4.32 0.51 9.08
C TYR A 41 -5.08 -0.83 9.19
N ALA A 42 -4.46 -1.90 8.70
CA ALA A 42 -5.10 -3.22 8.63
C ALA A 42 -5.34 -3.82 10.03
N PRO A 43 -6.33 -4.72 10.17
CA PRO A 43 -6.54 -5.47 11.41
C PRO A 43 -5.28 -6.26 11.84
N THR A 44 -5.08 -6.43 13.15
CA THR A 44 -3.95 -7.19 13.70
C THR A 44 -4.16 -8.69 13.51
N LYS A 45 -3.09 -9.49 13.69
CA LYS A 45 -3.10 -10.95 13.53
C LYS A 45 -4.24 -11.63 14.28
N ASP A 46 -4.50 -11.21 15.52
CA ASP A 46 -5.45 -11.85 16.45
C ASP A 46 -6.91 -11.45 16.21
N THR A 47 -7.17 -10.59 15.23
CA THR A 47 -8.54 -10.29 14.82
C THR A 47 -9.15 -11.47 14.07
N VAL A 48 -10.45 -11.70 14.28
CA VAL A 48 -11.21 -12.74 13.58
C VAL A 48 -11.21 -12.48 12.07
N ASP A 49 -11.23 -13.56 11.29
CA ASP A 49 -11.11 -13.47 9.83
C ASP A 49 -12.19 -12.62 9.17
N GLN A 50 -13.42 -12.63 9.71
CA GLN A 50 -14.50 -11.77 9.22
C GLN A 50 -14.11 -10.28 9.22
N THR A 51 -13.40 -9.81 10.23
CA THR A 51 -12.95 -8.42 10.32
C THR A 51 -11.88 -8.11 9.27
N LYS A 52 -10.99 -9.07 9.00
CA LYS A 52 -9.98 -8.94 7.93
C LYS A 52 -10.64 -8.91 6.55
N ASP A 53 -11.60 -9.81 6.32
CA ASP A 53 -12.35 -9.89 5.06
C ASP A 53 -13.16 -8.62 4.80
N ASP A 54 -13.82 -8.09 5.84
CA ASP A 54 -14.54 -6.83 5.77
C ASP A 54 -13.62 -5.65 5.46
N PHE A 55 -12.43 -5.61 6.06
CA PHE A 55 -11.41 -4.61 5.76
C PHE A 55 -10.98 -4.66 4.28
N TYR A 56 -10.62 -5.84 3.76
CA TYR A 56 -10.21 -5.97 2.36
C TYR A 56 -11.36 -5.72 1.38
N ARG A 57 -12.61 -6.04 1.74
CA ARG A 57 -13.80 -5.66 0.96
C ARG A 57 -13.96 -4.14 0.86
N VAL A 58 -13.82 -3.41 1.97
CA VAL A 58 -13.86 -1.95 1.95
C VAL A 58 -12.71 -1.39 1.13
N LEU A 59 -11.49 -1.89 1.33
CA LEU A 59 -10.31 -1.44 0.59
C LEU A 59 -10.45 -1.67 -0.92
N SER A 60 -10.97 -2.83 -1.32
CA SER A 60 -11.25 -3.18 -2.72
C SER A 60 -12.20 -2.17 -3.36
N ASN A 61 -13.29 -1.81 -2.67
CA ASN A 61 -14.22 -0.81 -3.14
C ASN A 61 -13.57 0.57 -3.32
N VAL A 62 -12.61 0.95 -2.48
CA VAL A 62 -11.88 2.23 -2.61
C VAL A 62 -10.96 2.19 -3.83
N VAL A 63 -10.23 1.09 -4.03
CA VAL A 63 -9.33 0.92 -5.19
C VAL A 63 -10.12 0.92 -6.50
N VAL A 64 -11.26 0.21 -6.57
CA VAL A 64 -12.13 0.19 -7.76
C VAL A 64 -12.73 1.56 -8.07
N LYS A 65 -13.02 2.36 -7.04
CA LYS A 65 -13.55 3.73 -7.19
C LYS A 65 -12.46 4.75 -7.52
N ALA A 66 -11.18 4.40 -7.37
CA ALA A 66 -10.10 5.28 -7.77
C ALA A 66 -10.19 5.58 -9.27
N HIS A 67 -9.80 6.78 -9.67
CA HIS A 67 -9.88 7.16 -11.08
C HIS A 67 -8.92 6.32 -11.91
N ARG A 68 -9.40 5.78 -13.04
CA ARG A 68 -8.66 4.87 -13.93
C ARG A 68 -7.28 5.39 -14.39
N HIS A 69 -7.09 6.69 -14.47
CA HIS A 69 -5.85 7.32 -14.93
C HIS A 69 -4.98 7.86 -13.79
N ASP A 70 -5.44 7.73 -12.54
CA ASP A 70 -4.63 8.11 -11.40
C ASP A 70 -3.60 7.01 -11.14
N ILE A 71 -2.40 7.42 -10.74
CA ILE A 71 -1.47 6.51 -10.10
C ILE A 71 -2.07 6.18 -8.73
N VAL A 72 -2.42 4.91 -8.50
CA VAL A 72 -2.95 4.47 -7.20
C VAL A 72 -1.80 3.99 -6.34
N THR A 73 -1.64 4.59 -5.17
CA THR A 73 -0.63 4.20 -4.18
C THR A 73 -1.30 3.84 -2.88
N LEU A 74 -1.13 2.60 -2.44
CA LEU A 74 -1.54 2.17 -1.12
C LEU A 74 -0.35 2.27 -0.18
N CYS A 75 -0.54 2.87 0.99
CA CYS A 75 0.49 3.01 2.00
C CYS A 75 -0.10 2.91 3.40
N GLY A 76 0.77 2.81 4.40
CA GLY A 76 0.38 2.62 5.79
C GLY A 76 0.76 1.23 6.28
N ASP A 77 0.07 0.76 7.31
CA ASP A 77 0.41 -0.46 8.00
C ASP A 77 -0.59 -1.56 7.64
N PHE A 78 -0.09 -2.59 6.97
CA PHE A 78 -0.87 -3.75 6.55
C PHE A 78 -0.82 -4.91 7.55
N ASN A 79 -0.06 -4.81 8.66
CA ASN A 79 0.16 -5.90 9.60
C ASN A 79 0.59 -7.21 8.90
N ALA A 80 1.33 -7.08 7.80
CA ALA A 80 1.60 -8.15 6.84
C ALA A 80 3.11 -8.33 6.63
N LYS A 81 3.54 -9.60 6.65
CA LYS A 81 4.85 -10.03 6.20
C LYS A 81 4.62 -10.76 4.87
N VAL A 82 5.13 -10.21 3.77
CA VAL A 82 4.80 -10.71 2.41
C VAL A 82 5.82 -11.67 1.81
N GLY A 83 6.87 -12.02 2.54
CA GLY A 83 7.93 -12.86 1.98
C GLY A 83 8.83 -12.13 0.97
N SER A 84 9.89 -12.83 0.57
CA SER A 84 10.86 -12.43 -0.47
C SER A 84 10.85 -13.42 -1.62
N ASP A 85 10.02 -14.44 -1.52
CA ASP A 85 9.94 -15.50 -2.50
C ASP A 85 9.08 -15.06 -3.67
N ALA A 86 9.74 -14.42 -4.63
CA ALA A 86 9.12 -14.03 -5.88
C ALA A 86 8.60 -15.23 -6.69
N SER A 87 8.98 -16.49 -6.37
CA SER A 87 8.40 -17.66 -7.05
C SER A 87 6.92 -17.85 -6.75
N TYR A 88 6.46 -17.41 -5.57
CA TYR A 88 5.06 -17.50 -5.17
C TYR A 88 4.16 -16.53 -5.96
N ALA A 89 4.63 -15.31 -6.21
CA ALA A 89 3.87 -14.28 -6.93
C ALA A 89 4.80 -13.31 -7.70
N PRO A 90 5.43 -13.74 -8.82
CA PRO A 90 6.52 -13.00 -9.46
C PRO A 90 6.11 -11.67 -10.10
N ALA A 91 4.82 -11.51 -10.44
CA ALA A 91 4.28 -10.25 -10.95
C ALA A 91 4.00 -9.22 -9.84
N ILE A 92 3.91 -9.68 -8.59
CA ILE A 92 3.43 -8.88 -7.45
C ILE A 92 4.58 -8.57 -6.48
N LEU A 93 5.45 -9.56 -6.23
CA LEU A 93 6.57 -9.51 -5.31
C LEU A 93 7.89 -9.40 -6.05
N GLY A 94 8.76 -8.53 -5.55
CA GLY A 94 10.15 -8.49 -5.93
C GLY A 94 11.05 -9.35 -5.05
N LYS A 95 12.29 -9.55 -5.50
CA LYS A 95 13.31 -10.39 -4.85
C LYS A 95 13.92 -9.80 -3.57
N HIS A 96 13.52 -8.59 -3.16
CA HIS A 96 14.14 -7.85 -2.07
C HIS A 96 13.30 -7.82 -0.78
N GLY A 97 12.18 -8.53 -0.71
CA GLY A 97 11.35 -8.65 0.51
C GLY A 97 12.06 -9.28 1.72
N LEU A 98 11.31 -9.44 2.82
CA LEU A 98 11.72 -10.20 4.00
C LEU A 98 11.41 -11.68 3.80
N ARG A 99 12.17 -12.63 4.38
CA ARG A 99 11.98 -14.07 4.05
C ARG A 99 10.67 -14.68 4.55
N GLU A 100 10.03 -14.08 5.54
CA GLU A 100 8.84 -14.63 6.19
C GLU A 100 7.55 -14.14 5.52
N ILE A 101 6.59 -15.04 5.35
CA ILE A 101 5.21 -14.74 4.96
C ILE A 101 4.26 -15.12 6.10
N ASN A 102 3.31 -14.25 6.44
CA ASN A 102 2.24 -14.55 7.40
C ASN A 102 0.85 -14.56 6.71
N ASP A 103 -0.21 -14.97 7.43
CA ASP A 103 -1.58 -15.02 6.91
C ASP A 103 -2.04 -13.68 6.28
N SER A 104 -1.80 -12.56 6.98
CA SER A 104 -2.07 -11.22 6.46
C SER A 104 -1.26 -10.90 5.19
N GLY A 105 -0.05 -11.43 5.08
CA GLY A 105 0.80 -11.33 3.89
C GLY A 105 0.24 -12.04 2.68
N VAL A 106 -0.27 -13.26 2.85
CA VAL A 106 -0.96 -14.00 1.79
C VAL A 106 -2.17 -13.22 1.31
N ARG A 107 -3.02 -12.74 2.23
CA ARG A 107 -4.19 -11.91 1.92
C ARG A 107 -3.82 -10.63 1.16
N LEU A 108 -2.73 -9.97 1.55
CA LEU A 108 -2.23 -8.80 0.85
C LEU A 108 -1.75 -9.13 -0.58
N ILE A 109 -1.07 -10.26 -0.77
CA ILE A 109 -0.63 -10.70 -2.11
C ILE A 109 -1.83 -11.00 -3.00
N ASP A 110 -2.84 -11.71 -2.49
CA ASP A 110 -4.08 -12.01 -3.23
C ASP A 110 -4.84 -10.74 -3.59
N PHE A 111 -4.91 -9.79 -2.65
CA PHE A 111 -5.49 -8.46 -2.90
C PHE A 111 -4.74 -7.74 -4.02
N CYS A 112 -3.40 -7.71 -3.96
CA CYS A 112 -2.58 -7.08 -4.99
C CYS A 112 -2.75 -7.77 -6.35
N ALA A 113 -2.82 -9.10 -6.40
CA ALA A 113 -3.07 -9.84 -7.63
C ALA A 113 -4.44 -9.50 -8.24
N THR A 114 -5.48 -9.38 -7.41
CA THR A 114 -6.84 -9.03 -7.84
C THR A 114 -6.93 -7.62 -8.45
N HIS A 115 -6.10 -6.70 -7.96
CA HIS A 115 -6.13 -5.29 -8.36
C HIS A 115 -4.94 -4.86 -9.24
N GLU A 116 -4.17 -5.82 -9.76
CA GLU A 116 -2.98 -5.57 -10.60
C GLU A 116 -1.96 -4.62 -9.94
N LEU A 117 -1.78 -4.75 -8.63
CA LEU A 117 -0.86 -3.96 -7.82
C LEU A 117 0.43 -4.73 -7.55
N ILE A 118 1.50 -3.99 -7.28
CA ILE A 118 2.78 -4.55 -6.83
C ILE A 118 3.11 -4.15 -5.40
N VAL A 119 3.82 -5.00 -4.67
CA VAL A 119 4.30 -4.68 -3.31
C VAL A 119 5.65 -3.97 -3.40
N GLY A 120 5.62 -2.65 -3.63
CA GLY A 120 6.82 -1.84 -3.92
C GLY A 120 8.00 -2.04 -2.95
N ALA A 121 7.75 -2.26 -1.66
CA ALA A 121 8.80 -2.51 -0.65
C ALA A 121 9.66 -3.75 -0.95
N SER A 122 9.14 -4.72 -1.72
CA SER A 122 9.87 -5.93 -2.10
C SER A 122 10.65 -5.82 -3.42
N TRP A 123 10.40 -4.77 -4.23
CA TRP A 123 10.99 -4.61 -5.58
C TRP A 123 12.35 -3.93 -5.59
N PHE A 124 12.65 -3.12 -4.56
CA PHE A 124 13.86 -2.33 -4.53
C PHE A 124 14.82 -2.82 -3.44
N PRO A 125 16.15 -2.82 -3.70
CA PRO A 125 17.12 -3.18 -2.69
C PRO A 125 17.09 -2.16 -1.53
N GLN A 126 16.98 -2.67 -0.31
CA GLN A 126 17.00 -1.90 0.92
C GLN A 126 17.96 -2.55 1.92
N LYS A 127 18.59 -1.76 2.81
CA LYS A 127 19.38 -2.33 3.90
C LYS A 127 18.44 -3.14 4.80
N HIS A 128 18.94 -4.24 5.37
CA HIS A 128 18.15 -5.12 6.23
C HIS A 128 17.41 -4.39 7.36
N ILE A 129 18.04 -3.38 7.97
CA ILE A 129 17.44 -2.56 9.04
C ILE A 129 16.21 -1.74 8.59
N HIS A 130 16.03 -1.49 7.29
CA HIS A 130 14.90 -0.73 6.74
C HIS A 130 13.80 -1.62 6.18
N LYS A 131 14.04 -2.93 6.11
CA LYS A 131 13.02 -3.89 5.65
C LYS A 131 11.97 -4.19 6.72
N TYR A 132 12.31 -3.95 7.98
CA TYR A 132 11.40 -3.98 9.11
C TYR A 132 10.91 -2.57 9.40
N THR A 133 9.59 -2.38 9.45
CA THR A 133 8.97 -1.13 9.90
C THR A 133 8.61 -1.16 11.38
N TRP A 134 8.60 -2.36 11.99
CA TRP A 134 8.27 -2.59 13.39
C TRP A 134 8.93 -3.87 13.90
N ASN A 135 9.30 -3.90 15.18
CA ASN A 135 9.73 -5.09 15.90
C ASN A 135 8.83 -5.27 17.10
N SER A 136 8.36 -6.50 17.31
CA SER A 136 7.55 -6.78 18.49
C SER A 136 8.35 -6.63 19.77
N PRO A 137 7.82 -5.96 20.81
CA PRO A 137 8.47 -5.92 22.12
C PRO A 137 8.73 -7.30 22.72
N ASP A 138 7.94 -8.30 22.33
CA ASP A 138 8.04 -9.69 22.77
C ASP A 138 8.77 -10.63 21.79
N GLY A 139 9.14 -10.14 20.60
CA GLY A 139 9.78 -10.94 19.54
C GLY A 139 8.91 -12.03 18.90
N VAL A 140 7.60 -12.09 19.19
CA VAL A 140 6.69 -13.16 18.72
C VAL A 140 5.98 -12.80 17.42
N THR A 141 5.76 -11.51 17.16
CA THR A 141 5.05 -10.99 15.98
C THR A 141 5.97 -10.49 14.88
#